data_AF-A0A9N7ZBR8-F1
#
_entry.id   AF-A0A9N7ZBR8-F1
#
_cell.length_a   1.000
_cell.length_b   1.000
_cell.length_c   1.000
_cell.angle_alpha   90.00
_cell.angle_beta   90.00
_cell.angle_gamma   90.00
#
_symmetry.space_group_name_H-M   'P 1'
#
loop_
_entity.id
_entity.type
_entity.pdbx_description
1 polymer ?
#
loop_
_entity_poly.entity_id
_entity_poly.type
_entity_poly.pdbx_seq_one_letter_code
_entity_poly.pdbx_strand_id
1 'polypeptide(L)'
;MQPGLSSTGELFDSLKVYLNNKKRLQPIIGLGSIIECVKVGEHCREASYLCEVCVCRLSKADMRNHISGSLHRYNYIKAWHPHLVCEWKENSDLSRLAWPLMEIARKIEAKEGSGDVQLIEVGDVLYQKMATLSENDAVTLIAAVKTVRDWQGGPECLSQATSGQLEPHSGHSQRTVLLGSHQLPKERELPRC
;
A
#
# COMPACT_ATOMS: atom_id res chain seq x y z
N MET A 1 -6.88 29.22 -17.41
CA MET A 1 -6.29 28.90 -16.09
C MET A 1 -7.16 27.81 -15.48
N GLN A 2 -6.75 26.55 -15.61
CA GLN A 2 -7.47 25.40 -15.03
C GLN A 2 -7.10 25.33 -13.54
N PRO A 3 -8.06 25.15 -12.62
CA PRO A 3 -7.74 25.00 -11.21
C PRO A 3 -7.07 23.64 -11.00
N GLY A 4 -5.86 23.64 -10.46
CA GLY A 4 -5.16 22.43 -10.08
C GLY A 4 -6.02 21.63 -9.12
N LEU A 5 -6.46 20.45 -9.57
CA LEU A 5 -7.09 19.46 -8.71
C LEU A 5 -6.07 19.07 -7.65
N SER A 6 -6.29 19.56 -6.43
CA SER A 6 -5.52 19.18 -5.25
C SER A 6 -5.47 17.66 -5.20
N SER A 7 -4.26 17.10 -5.15
CA SER A 7 -3.96 15.67 -5.13
C SER A 7 -4.39 14.96 -3.84
N THR A 8 -5.40 15.50 -3.15
CA THR A 8 -5.97 14.96 -1.91
C THR A 8 -7.19 14.10 -2.24
N GLY A 9 -7.19 12.88 -1.70
CA GLY A 9 -8.33 11.97 -1.78
C GLY A 9 -9.57 12.60 -1.14
N GLU A 10 -10.73 12.41 -1.77
CA GLU A 10 -12.01 12.90 -1.28
C GLU A 10 -12.39 12.30 0.08
N LEU A 11 -11.90 11.10 0.36
CA LEU A 11 -12.10 10.45 1.65
C LEU A 11 -11.33 11.17 2.74
N PHE A 12 -10.05 11.42 2.51
CA PHE A 12 -9.19 12.07 3.49
C PHE A 12 -9.74 13.44 3.87
N ASP A 13 -10.16 14.24 2.89
CA ASP A 13 -10.75 15.56 3.13
C ASP A 13 -12.00 15.47 4.03
N SER A 14 -12.82 14.43 3.86
CA SER A 14 -14.01 14.22 4.70
C SER A 14 -13.69 13.77 6.13
N LEU A 15 -12.56 13.09 6.34
CA LEU A 15 -12.13 12.62 7.66
C LEU A 15 -11.26 13.64 8.39
N LYS A 16 -10.63 14.58 7.67
CA LYS A 16 -9.62 15.52 8.18
C LYS A 16 -10.04 16.26 9.44
N VAL A 17 -11.28 16.77 9.49
CA VAL A 17 -11.80 17.49 10.67
C VAL A 17 -11.85 16.59 11.90
N TYR A 18 -12.26 15.33 11.72
CA TYR A 18 -12.33 14.36 12.80
C TYR A 18 -10.94 13.87 13.25
N LEU A 19 -10.06 13.57 12.29
CA LEU A 19 -8.71 13.06 12.56
C LEU A 19 -7.83 14.11 13.27
N ASN A 20 -7.95 15.38 12.87
CA ASN A 20 -7.18 16.49 13.45
C ASN A 20 -7.71 17.00 14.80
N ASN A 21 -8.86 16.49 15.25
CA ASN A 21 -9.40 16.88 16.55
C ASN A 21 -8.58 16.26 17.69
N LYS A 22 -7.71 17.06 18.33
CA LYS A 22 -6.89 16.66 19.48
C LYS A 22 -7.70 16.20 20.71
N LYS A 23 -8.99 16.52 20.77
CA LYS A 23 -9.92 16.08 21.83
C LYS A 23 -10.67 14.80 21.46
N ARG A 24 -10.35 14.15 20.33
CA ARG A 24 -10.96 12.89 19.92
C ARG A 24 -10.70 11.80 20.96
N LEU A 25 -11.78 11.13 21.39
CA LEU A 25 -11.71 10.08 22.41
C LEU A 25 -11.36 8.71 21.83
N GLN A 26 -11.77 8.47 20.58
CA GLN A 26 -11.58 7.20 19.89
C GLN A 26 -10.22 7.19 19.21
N PRO A 27 -9.27 6.33 19.62
CA PRO A 27 -8.00 6.21 18.91
C PRO A 27 -8.24 5.61 17.52
N ILE A 28 -7.51 6.13 16.53
CA ILE A 28 -7.59 5.69 15.14
C ILE A 28 -6.23 5.13 14.74
N ILE A 29 -6.25 3.90 14.24
CA ILE A 29 -5.09 3.18 13.72
C ILE A 29 -5.47 2.56 12.37
N GLY A 30 -4.47 2.26 11.56
CA GLY A 30 -4.69 1.54 10.31
C GLY A 30 -5.45 2.30 9.24
N LEU A 31 -5.37 3.63 9.19
CA LEU A 31 -5.81 4.36 8.00
C LEU A 31 -5.02 3.95 6.77
N GLY A 32 -3.77 3.52 6.97
CA GLY A 32 -2.91 2.90 5.94
C GLY A 32 -3.53 1.67 5.26
N SER A 33 -4.50 0.99 5.87
CA SER A 33 -5.21 -0.13 5.22
C SER A 33 -6.48 0.29 4.49
N ILE A 34 -6.82 1.58 4.50
CA ILE A 34 -7.96 2.13 3.76
C ILE A 34 -7.49 2.58 2.40
N ILE A 35 -8.17 2.09 1.37
CA ILE A 35 -7.89 2.43 -0.03
C ILE A 35 -9.06 3.25 -0.57
N GLU A 36 -8.75 4.42 -1.10
CA GLU A 36 -9.60 5.19 -1.99
C GLU A 36 -9.17 4.89 -3.43
N CYS A 37 -9.94 4.06 -4.13
CA CYS A 37 -9.69 3.72 -5.52
C CYS A 37 -10.54 4.62 -6.42
N VAL A 38 -9.89 5.46 -7.23
CA VAL A 38 -10.53 6.45 -8.08
C VAL A 38 -10.43 6.04 -9.55
N LYS A 39 -11.54 6.16 -10.28
CA LYS A 39 -11.57 6.00 -11.72
C LYS A 39 -10.98 7.22 -12.42
N VAL A 40 -9.97 7.02 -13.27
CA VAL A 40 -9.41 8.08 -14.12
C VAL A 40 -10.35 8.33 -15.29
N GLY A 41 -10.82 9.57 -15.46
CA GLY A 41 -11.68 9.97 -16.58
C GLY A 41 -12.07 11.45 -16.55
N GLU A 42 -12.44 12.00 -17.70
CA GLU A 42 -12.62 13.45 -17.92
C GLU A 42 -13.90 14.04 -17.31
N HIS A 43 -14.88 13.23 -16.90
CA HIS A 43 -16.25 13.72 -16.65
C HIS A 43 -16.91 13.27 -15.34
N CYS A 44 -16.35 12.31 -14.61
CA CYS A 44 -16.86 11.92 -13.30
C CYS A 44 -15.77 11.25 -12.47
N ARG A 45 -15.52 11.76 -11.27
CA ARG A 45 -14.64 11.11 -10.30
C ARG A 45 -15.45 10.08 -9.52
N GLU A 46 -15.47 8.85 -10.04
CA GLU A 46 -16.05 7.71 -9.32
C GLU A 46 -15.00 7.13 -8.37
N ALA A 47 -15.38 6.92 -7.11
CA ALA A 47 -14.49 6.37 -6.09
C ALA A 47 -15.13 5.16 -5.39
N SER A 48 -14.31 4.14 -5.18
CA SER A 48 -14.62 2.96 -4.37
C SER A 48 -13.71 2.93 -3.16
N TYR A 49 -14.26 2.61 -1.99
CA TYR A 49 -13.50 2.55 -0.74
C TYR A 49 -13.41 1.12 -0.23
N LEU A 50 -12.20 0.67 0.09
CA LEU A 50 -11.93 -0.67 0.59
C LEU A 50 -11.09 -0.62 1.86
N CYS A 51 -11.31 -1.57 2.75
CA CYS A 51 -10.42 -1.83 3.88
C CYS A 51 -9.72 -3.18 3.66
N GLU A 52 -8.39 -3.15 3.56
CA GLU A 52 -7.56 -4.32 3.28
C GLU A 52 -7.58 -5.33 4.43
N VAL A 53 -7.44 -4.87 5.67
CA VAL A 53 -7.40 -5.76 6.84
C VAL A 53 -8.78 -6.31 7.23
N CYS A 54 -9.86 -5.62 6.87
CA CYS A 54 -11.23 -6.07 7.10
C CYS A 54 -11.83 -6.81 5.91
N VAL A 55 -11.16 -6.77 4.76
CA VAL A 55 -11.61 -7.36 3.50
C VAL A 55 -13.07 -6.98 3.21
N CYS A 56 -13.33 -5.67 3.18
CA CYS A 56 -14.68 -5.16 2.94
C CYS A 56 -14.69 -3.87 2.11
N ARG A 57 -15.84 -3.63 1.46
CA ARG A 57 -16.15 -2.34 0.83
C ARG A 57 -16.89 -1.44 1.79
N LEU A 58 -16.68 -0.14 1.65
CA LEU A 58 -17.27 0.87 2.51
C LEU A 58 -17.88 1.98 1.68
N SER A 59 -18.95 2.58 2.19
CA SER A 59 -19.35 3.90 1.74
C SER A 59 -18.52 4.97 2.47
N LYS A 60 -18.46 6.17 1.88
CA LYS A 60 -17.86 7.34 2.54
C LYS A 60 -18.52 7.65 3.89
N ALA A 61 -19.83 7.40 4.01
CA ALA A 61 -20.59 7.64 5.24
C ALA A 61 -20.24 6.64 6.36
N ASP A 62 -19.93 5.39 6.00
CA ASP A 62 -19.61 4.33 6.96
C ASP A 62 -18.16 4.39 7.45
N MET A 63 -17.28 5.03 6.68
CA MET A 63 -15.84 5.02 6.92
C MET A 63 -15.46 5.39 8.36
N ARG A 64 -16.02 6.49 8.89
CA ARG A 64 -15.70 6.96 10.24
C ARG A 64 -16.07 5.92 11.30
N ASN A 65 -17.24 5.31 11.18
CA ASN A 65 -17.70 4.30 12.13
C ASN A 65 -16.82 3.05 12.01
N HIS A 66 -16.47 2.64 10.79
CA HIS A 66 -15.60 1.50 10.50
C HIS A 66 -14.22 1.64 11.17
N ILE A 67 -13.49 2.72 10.89
CA ILE A 67 -12.11 2.92 11.40
C ILE A 67 -12.05 3.07 12.93
N SER A 68 -13.17 3.42 13.56
CA SER A 68 -13.30 3.52 15.02
C SER A 68 -13.79 2.22 15.68
N GLY A 69 -14.16 1.21 14.89
CA GLY A 69 -14.78 -0.02 15.38
C GLY A 69 -13.79 -1.05 15.92
N SER A 70 -14.27 -1.92 16.81
CA SER A 70 -13.46 -3.00 17.40
C SER A 70 -12.95 -3.99 16.34
N LEU A 71 -13.75 -4.30 15.31
CA LEU A 71 -13.35 -5.23 14.25
C LEU A 71 -12.13 -4.72 13.48
N HIS A 72 -12.17 -3.46 13.04
CA HIS A 72 -11.04 -2.84 12.34
C HIS A 72 -9.79 -2.80 13.20
N ARG A 73 -9.92 -2.36 14.46
CA ARG A 73 -8.79 -2.34 15.41
C ARG A 73 -8.19 -3.73 15.60
N TYR A 74 -9.03 -4.74 15.84
CA TYR A 74 -8.57 -6.11 16.02
C TYR A 74 -7.84 -6.62 14.78
N ASN A 75 -8.43 -6.48 13.60
CA ASN A 75 -7.83 -6.96 12.35
C ASN A 75 -6.49 -6.28 12.06
N TYR A 76 -6.42 -4.96 12.25
CA TYR A 76 -5.16 -4.23 12.10
C TYR A 76 -4.10 -4.69 13.09
N ILE A 77 -4.45 -4.81 14.38
CA ILE A 77 -3.51 -5.26 15.42
C ILE A 77 -3.07 -6.71 15.15
N LYS A 78 -3.98 -7.60 14.75
CA LYS A 78 -3.66 -8.99 14.39
C LYS A 78 -2.70 -9.07 13.21
N ALA A 79 -2.86 -8.21 12.21
CA ALA A 79 -2.00 -8.18 11.02
C ALA A 79 -0.61 -7.60 11.30
N TRP A 80 -0.52 -6.48 12.02
CA TRP A 80 0.71 -5.68 12.14
C TRP A 80 1.40 -5.76 13.51
N HIS A 81 0.66 -6.11 14.55
CA HIS A 81 1.17 -6.28 15.92
C HIS A 81 0.64 -7.57 16.58
N PRO A 82 0.81 -8.75 15.94
CA PRO A 82 0.17 -10.00 16.36
C PRO A 82 0.47 -10.38 17.82
N HIS A 83 1.66 -10.03 18.31
CA HIS A 83 2.08 -10.27 19.70
C HIS A 83 1.20 -9.56 20.75
N LEU A 84 0.46 -8.50 20.40
CA LEU A 84 -0.42 -7.79 21.32
C LEU A 84 -1.78 -8.46 21.51
N VAL A 85 -2.12 -9.43 20.64
CA VAL A 85 -3.41 -10.14 20.64
C VAL A 85 -3.25 -11.66 20.53
N CYS A 86 -2.03 -12.17 20.69
CA CYS A 86 -1.73 -13.60 20.50
C CYS A 86 -2.48 -14.52 21.48
N GLU A 87 -2.86 -14.01 22.65
CA GLU A 87 -3.63 -14.75 23.66
C GLU A 87 -5.14 -14.79 23.36
N TRP A 88 -5.61 -14.00 22.38
CA TRP A 88 -7.04 -13.90 22.08
C TRP A 88 -7.45 -14.99 21.10
N LYS A 89 -8.52 -15.70 21.42
CA LYS A 89 -9.09 -16.72 20.52
C LYS A 89 -9.62 -16.06 19.25
N GLU A 90 -9.50 -16.74 18.12
CA GLU A 90 -9.91 -16.23 16.80
C GLU A 90 -11.40 -15.81 16.72
N ASN A 91 -12.26 -16.41 17.54
CA ASN A 91 -13.69 -16.11 17.63
C ASN A 91 -14.08 -15.42 18.95
N SER A 92 -13.17 -14.63 19.52
CA SER A 92 -13.47 -13.89 20.75
C SER A 92 -14.53 -12.82 20.47
N ASP A 93 -15.49 -12.66 21.38
CA ASP A 93 -16.49 -11.60 21.30
C ASP A 93 -15.80 -10.23 21.42
N LEU A 94 -15.69 -9.54 20.29
CA LEU A 94 -15.03 -8.24 20.19
C LEU A 94 -15.74 -7.15 21.00
N SER A 95 -17.00 -7.34 21.35
CA SER A 95 -17.74 -6.41 22.22
C SER A 95 -17.13 -6.39 23.62
N ARG A 96 -16.68 -7.56 24.11
CA ARG A 96 -15.99 -7.70 25.40
C ARG A 96 -14.55 -7.21 25.34
N LEU A 97 -13.96 -7.19 24.15
CA LEU A 97 -12.59 -6.75 23.91
C LEU A 97 -12.49 -5.27 23.50
N ALA A 98 -13.62 -4.55 23.43
CA ALA A 98 -13.64 -3.17 22.96
C ALA A 98 -12.71 -2.25 23.76
N TRP A 99 -12.70 -2.36 25.09
CA TRP A 99 -11.84 -1.54 25.95
C TRP A 99 -10.35 -1.93 25.84
N PRO A 100 -9.95 -3.22 25.94
CA PRO A 100 -8.59 -3.64 25.64
C PRO A 100 -8.09 -3.19 24.26
N LEU A 101 -8.92 -3.33 23.22
CA LEU A 101 -8.59 -2.88 21.87
C LEU A 101 -8.36 -1.37 21.79
N MET A 102 -9.19 -0.58 22.49
CA MET A 102 -8.99 0.87 22.57
C MET A 102 -7.66 1.23 23.22
N GLU A 103 -7.27 0.53 24.29
CA GLU A 103 -6.02 0.84 25.00
C GLU A 103 -4.78 0.48 24.17
N ILE A 104 -4.81 -0.66 23.48
CA ILE A 104 -3.76 -1.03 22.52
C ILE A 104 -3.70 -0.02 21.37
N ALA A 105 -4.85 0.32 20.78
CA ALA A 105 -4.93 1.27 19.68
C ALA A 105 -4.40 2.66 20.07
N ARG A 106 -4.65 3.12 21.31
CA ARG A 106 -4.11 4.40 21.81
C ARG A 106 -2.58 4.39 21.85
N LYS A 107 -1.97 3.28 22.27
CA LYS A 107 -0.51 3.14 22.32
C LYS A 107 0.11 3.10 20.93
N ILE A 108 -0.53 2.38 20.00
CA ILE A 108 -0.10 2.33 18.59
C ILE A 108 -0.22 3.70 17.95
N GLU A 109 -1.38 4.36 18.05
CA GLU A 109 -1.60 5.70 17.46
C GLU A 109 -0.61 6.73 18.02
N ALA A 110 -0.28 6.68 19.31
CA ALA A 110 0.70 7.58 19.90
C ALA A 110 2.13 7.37 19.37
N LYS A 111 2.46 6.14 18.95
CA LYS A 111 3.80 5.76 18.48
C LYS A 111 3.95 5.92 16.96
N GLU A 112 2.92 5.55 16.20
CA GLU A 112 2.95 5.37 14.76
C GLU A 112 2.04 6.35 14.02
N GLY A 113 1.19 7.06 14.76
CA GLY A 113 0.10 7.85 14.19
C GLY A 113 -1.06 6.99 13.71
N SER A 114 -2.03 7.63 13.06
CA SER A 114 -3.19 6.94 12.51
C SER A 114 -2.91 6.26 11.15
N GLY A 115 -1.80 6.62 10.50
CA GLY A 115 -1.51 6.33 9.10
C GLY A 115 -2.28 7.24 8.13
N ASP A 116 -2.09 7.02 6.83
CA ASP A 116 -2.73 7.80 5.76
C ASP A 116 -3.54 6.90 4.83
N VAL A 117 -4.68 7.41 4.34
CA VAL A 117 -5.49 6.72 3.33
C VAL A 117 -4.67 6.56 2.06
N GLN A 118 -4.66 5.36 1.48
CA GLN A 118 -4.02 5.09 0.20
C GLN A 118 -4.92 5.52 -0.95
N LEU A 119 -4.47 6.49 -1.77
CA LEU A 119 -5.16 6.90 -3.00
C LEU A 119 -4.59 6.12 -4.19
N ILE A 120 -5.44 5.42 -4.93
CA ILE A 120 -5.05 4.69 -6.14
C ILE A 120 -5.94 5.11 -7.28
N GLU A 121 -5.34 5.51 -8.38
CA GLU A 121 -6.05 5.85 -9.61
C GLU A 121 -6.04 4.66 -10.57
N VAL A 122 -7.17 4.28 -11.15
CA VAL A 122 -7.26 3.13 -12.07
C VAL A 122 -8.04 3.50 -13.32
N GLY A 123 -7.72 2.87 -14.45
CA GLY A 123 -8.50 3.02 -15.68
C GLY A 123 -9.89 2.37 -15.56
N ASP A 124 -10.82 2.77 -16.43
CA ASP A 124 -12.23 2.35 -16.39
C ASP A 124 -12.40 0.81 -16.40
N VAL A 125 -11.69 0.09 -17.27
CA VAL A 125 -11.75 -1.37 -17.34
C VAL A 125 -11.40 -2.03 -16.00
N LEU A 126 -10.36 -1.54 -15.34
CA LEU A 126 -9.91 -2.08 -14.05
C LEU A 126 -10.87 -1.69 -12.93
N TYR A 127 -11.40 -0.46 -12.96
CA TYR A 127 -12.39 0.01 -12.01
C TYR A 127 -13.68 -0.82 -12.05
N GLN A 128 -14.24 -1.04 -13.24
CA GLN A 128 -15.44 -1.85 -13.44
C GLN A 128 -15.22 -3.30 -13.01
N LYS A 129 -14.08 -3.90 -13.42
CA LYS A 129 -13.73 -5.25 -12.99
C LYS A 129 -13.67 -5.34 -11.47
N MET A 130 -12.95 -4.42 -10.84
CA MET A 130 -12.86 -4.35 -9.39
C MET A 130 -14.26 -4.25 -8.77
N ALA A 131 -15.17 -3.41 -9.27
CA ALA A 131 -16.52 -3.27 -8.72
C ALA A 131 -17.35 -4.57 -8.69
N THR A 132 -17.12 -5.49 -9.64
CA THR A 132 -17.85 -6.77 -9.72
C THR A 132 -17.24 -7.93 -8.93
N LEU A 133 -16.01 -7.77 -8.44
CA LEU A 133 -15.30 -8.82 -7.71
C LEU A 133 -15.79 -8.95 -6.27
N SER A 134 -15.64 -10.18 -5.73
CA SER A 134 -15.72 -10.43 -4.29
C SER A 134 -14.74 -9.52 -3.54
N GLU A 135 -14.99 -9.28 -2.27
CA GLU A 135 -14.14 -8.40 -1.46
C GLU A 135 -12.70 -8.92 -1.38
N ASN A 136 -12.52 -10.25 -1.25
CA ASN A 136 -11.20 -10.89 -1.26
C ASN A 136 -10.47 -10.66 -2.58
N ASP A 137 -11.14 -10.89 -3.70
CA ASP A 137 -10.54 -10.74 -5.03
C ASP A 137 -10.26 -9.27 -5.33
N ALA A 138 -11.12 -8.36 -4.90
CA ALA A 138 -10.94 -6.92 -5.07
C ALA A 138 -9.73 -6.41 -4.28
N VAL A 139 -9.57 -6.84 -3.02
CA VAL A 139 -8.40 -6.51 -2.20
C VAL A 139 -7.13 -7.09 -2.83
N THR A 140 -7.16 -8.34 -3.29
CA THR A 140 -6.03 -9.00 -3.97
C THR A 140 -5.63 -8.27 -5.26
N LEU A 141 -6.62 -7.89 -6.07
CA LEU A 141 -6.41 -7.13 -7.30
C LEU A 141 -5.75 -5.78 -7.00
N ILE A 142 -6.22 -5.06 -5.99
CA ILE A 142 -5.63 -3.78 -5.59
C ILE A 142 -4.19 -3.96 -5.08
N ALA A 143 -3.93 -4.98 -4.27
CA ALA A 143 -2.58 -5.27 -3.79
C ALA A 143 -1.62 -5.49 -4.97
N ALA A 144 -2.04 -6.25 -5.99
CA ALA A 144 -1.25 -6.42 -7.22
C ALA A 144 -1.01 -5.07 -7.94
N VAL A 145 -2.02 -4.21 -8.04
CA VAL A 145 -1.89 -2.88 -8.66
C VAL A 145 -0.89 -2.00 -7.90
N LYS A 146 -0.88 -2.04 -6.56
CA LYS A 146 0.10 -1.32 -5.73
C LYS A 146 1.53 -1.77 -6.06
N THR A 147 1.78 -3.09 -6.07
CA THR A 147 3.14 -3.64 -6.31
C THR A 147 3.71 -3.30 -7.69
N VAL A 148 2.88 -3.23 -8.74
CA VAL A 148 3.33 -2.87 -10.09
C VAL A 148 3.78 -1.41 -10.17
N ARG A 149 3.10 -0.52 -9.42
CA ARG A 149 3.45 0.91 -9.38
C ARG A 149 4.77 1.15 -8.66
N ASP A 150 5.00 0.45 -7.57
CA ASP A 150 6.26 0.57 -6.82
C ASP A 150 7.47 0.10 -7.64
N TRP A 151 7.28 -0.87 -8.57
CA TRP A 151 8.34 -1.37 -9.45
C TRP A 151 8.67 -0.47 -10.65
N GLN A 152 7.78 0.46 -11.03
CA GLN A 152 8.03 1.40 -12.14
C GLN A 152 9.05 2.52 -11.80
N GLY A 153 9.68 2.46 -10.62
CA GLY A 153 10.81 3.32 -10.22
C GLY A 153 12.22 2.73 -10.44
N GLY A 154 12.37 1.66 -11.23
CA GLY A 154 13.68 1.08 -11.59
C GLY A 154 14.32 1.72 -12.84
N PRO A 155 15.65 1.85 -12.94
CA PRO A 155 16.31 2.68 -13.94
C PRO A 155 16.05 2.14 -15.35
N GLU A 156 15.39 2.95 -16.17
CA GLU A 156 15.33 2.77 -17.62
C GLU A 156 16.76 2.91 -18.19
N CYS A 157 17.46 1.79 -18.34
CA CYS A 157 18.67 1.76 -19.15
C CYS A 157 18.27 1.81 -20.62
N LEU A 158 18.05 3.03 -21.12
CA LEU A 158 17.96 3.30 -22.55
C LEU A 158 19.34 3.09 -23.17
N SER A 159 19.51 1.91 -23.74
CA SER A 159 20.56 1.59 -24.71
C SER A 159 20.46 2.56 -25.89
N GLN A 160 21.31 3.58 -25.91
CA GLN A 160 21.64 4.32 -27.12
C GLN A 160 22.85 3.66 -27.77
N ALA A 161 22.59 2.95 -28.87
CA ALA A 161 23.60 2.61 -29.87
C ALA A 161 23.36 3.46 -31.12
N THR A 162 24.47 3.97 -31.68
CA THR A 162 24.65 4.59 -33.01
C THR A 162 24.11 6.03 -33.17
N SER A 163 24.79 7.02 -33.76
CA SER A 163 25.89 7.05 -34.73
C SER A 163 26.67 8.39 -34.67
N GLY A 164 27.99 8.31 -34.84
CA GLY A 164 28.76 9.18 -35.74
C GLY A 164 29.22 10.57 -35.28
N GLN A 165 30.45 10.68 -34.78
CA GLN A 165 31.55 11.44 -35.42
C GLN A 165 32.86 11.23 -34.64
N LEU A 166 33.88 10.68 -35.33
CA LEU A 166 35.30 10.70 -34.95
C LEU A 166 35.99 11.80 -35.77
N GLU A 167 37.04 12.47 -35.29
CA GLU A 167 38.46 12.04 -35.18
C GLU A 167 39.29 13.26 -34.62
N PRO A 168 40.63 13.21 -34.37
CA PRO A 168 41.55 12.07 -34.14
C PRO A 168 42.64 12.36 -33.08
N HIS A 169 42.91 11.50 -32.08
CA HIS A 169 44.24 11.52 -31.41
C HIS A 169 44.75 10.12 -31.03
N SER A 170 45.62 9.60 -31.92
CA SER A 170 46.81 8.75 -31.71
C SER A 170 46.99 7.96 -30.41
N GLY A 171 47.13 6.63 -30.53
CA GLY A 171 47.68 5.78 -29.47
C GLY A 171 47.60 4.28 -29.73
N HIS A 172 48.54 3.76 -30.51
CA HIS A 172 48.73 2.36 -30.91
C HIS A 172 49.11 1.45 -29.72
N SER A 173 48.37 0.35 -29.44
CA SER A 173 48.99 -0.91 -28.95
C SER A 173 48.05 -2.13 -28.95
N GLN A 174 48.25 -2.94 -29.98
CA GLN A 174 48.16 -4.40 -30.16
C GLN A 174 47.33 -5.35 -29.25
N ARG A 175 46.74 -6.30 -30.00
CA ARG A 175 45.90 -7.49 -29.75
C ARG A 175 46.59 -8.66 -29.04
N THR A 176 45.88 -9.42 -28.19
CA THR A 176 46.05 -10.88 -27.92
C THR A 176 44.77 -11.39 -27.20
N VAL A 177 43.82 -12.11 -27.81
CA VAL A 177 43.67 -13.58 -28.06
C VAL A 177 43.52 -14.48 -26.80
N LEU A 178 42.26 -14.84 -26.54
CA LEU A 178 41.65 -16.14 -26.17
C LEU A 178 42.15 -17.05 -25.02
N LEU A 179 41.12 -17.48 -24.26
CA LEU A 179 40.85 -18.83 -23.70
C LEU A 179 41.30 -19.14 -22.26
N GLY A 180 40.34 -19.63 -21.45
CA GLY A 180 40.64 -20.21 -20.13
C GLY A 180 39.42 -20.52 -19.27
N SER A 181 38.69 -21.56 -19.66
CA SER A 181 37.89 -22.52 -18.87
C SER A 181 37.68 -22.35 -17.35
N HIS A 182 36.40 -22.50 -16.97
CA HIS A 182 35.84 -23.31 -15.87
C HIS A 182 36.56 -23.38 -14.51
N GLN A 183 35.87 -22.92 -13.44
CA GLN A 183 35.51 -23.76 -12.29
C GLN A 183 34.54 -23.08 -11.32
N LEU A 184 33.41 -23.75 -11.07
CA LEU A 184 32.48 -23.52 -9.96
C LEU A 184 33.03 -24.22 -8.71
N PRO A 185 32.92 -23.62 -7.51
CA PRO A 185 32.60 -24.40 -6.32
C PRO A 185 31.44 -23.75 -5.56
N LYS A 186 30.31 -24.43 -5.41
CA LYS A 186 30.00 -25.42 -4.36
C LYS A 186 29.37 -24.73 -3.13
N GLU A 187 28.08 -24.99 -3.02
CA GLU A 187 27.17 -24.65 -1.92
C GLU A 187 27.74 -25.02 -0.56
N ARG A 188 27.45 -24.18 0.45
CA ARG A 188 27.46 -24.58 1.86
C ARG A 188 26.21 -24.07 2.57
N GLU A 189 25.64 -25.03 3.27
CA GLU A 189 24.36 -25.08 3.96
C GLU A 189 24.27 -24.12 5.16
N LEU A 190 23.03 -23.71 5.47
CA LEU A 190 22.64 -22.99 6.70
C LEU A 190 22.59 -23.93 7.91
N PRO A 191 22.84 -23.44 9.14
CA PRO A 191 22.29 -24.03 10.35
C PRO A 191 20.99 -23.33 10.78
N ARG A 192 20.03 -24.16 11.21
CA ARG A 192 18.78 -23.78 11.88
C ARG A 192 19.05 -23.35 13.33
N CYS A 193 18.34 -22.32 13.77
CA CYS A 193 17.72 -22.21 15.09
C CYS A 193 16.36 -21.53 14.92
#